data_AF-A0A8S3DT19-F1
#
_entry.id   AF-A0A8S3DT19-F1
#
_cell.length_a   1.000
_cell.length_b   1.000
_cell.length_c   1.000
_cell.angle_alpha   90.00
_cell.angle_beta   90.00
_cell.angle_gamma   90.00
#
_symmetry.space_group_name_H-M   'P 1'
#
loop_
_entity.id
_entity.type
_entity.pdbx_description
1 polymer ?
#
loop_
_entity_poly.entity_id
_entity_poly.type
_entity_poly.pdbx_seq_one_letter_code
_entity_poly.pdbx_strand_id
1 'polypeptide(L)' 'RVVRWSRRSGTTQGEILIGSIACWGLAMDEQRNLYVGDSVKQEVRRYRFGENNGTLVAGGNGQGDGLNQLNGPTFLFVDR' A
#
# COMPACT_ATOMS: atom_id res chain seq x y z
N ARG A 1 8.30 5.61 -0.94
CA ARG A 1 7.60 5.61 -2.25
C ARG A 1 7.48 4.20 -2.79
N VAL A 2 6.43 3.90 -3.56
CA VAL A 2 6.29 2.65 -4.34
C VAL A 2 6.50 2.95 -5.81
N VAL A 3 7.34 2.16 -6.48
CA VAL A 3 7.73 2.34 -7.88
C VAL A 3 7.40 1.07 -8.67
N ARG A 4 6.74 1.23 -9.82
CA ARG A 4 6.48 0.15 -10.78
C ARG A 4 7.51 0.17 -11.89
N TRP A 5 8.09 -1.00 -12.15
CA TRP A 5 9.02 -1.23 -13.25
C TRP A 5 8.40 -2.16 -14.30
N SER A 6 8.49 -1.76 -15.57
CA SER A 6 8.14 -2.64 -16.68
C SER A 6 9.17 -3.77 -16.80
N ARG A 7 8.69 -5.00 -17.00
CA ARG A 7 9.55 -6.16 -17.28
C ARG A 7 9.93 -6.27 -18.76
N ARG A 8 9.48 -5.35 -19.62
CA ARG A 8 9.84 -5.33 -21.05
C ARG A 8 11.32 -4.96 -21.19
N SER A 9 12.05 -5.68 -22.04
CA SER A 9 13.45 -5.41 -22.34
C SER A 9 13.63 -3.96 -22.81
N GLY A 10 14.62 -3.26 -22.25
CA GLY A 10 14.96 -1.89 -22.62
C GLY A 10 14.24 -0.79 -21.81
N THR A 11 13.38 -1.14 -20.84
CA THR A 11 12.77 -0.11 -19.98
C THR A 11 13.75 0.34 -18.89
N THR A 12 14.07 1.63 -18.84
CA THR A 12 15.02 2.22 -17.87
C THR A 12 14.38 3.19 -16.88
N GLN A 13 13.10 3.54 -17.08
CA GLN A 13 12.37 4.46 -16.19
C GLN A 13 11.26 3.72 -15.44
N GLY A 14 11.22 3.91 -14.12
CA GLY A 14 10.14 3.45 -13.26
C GLY A 14 9.09 4.54 -13.03
N GLU A 15 7.83 4.13 -12.89
CA GLU A 15 6.72 5.02 -12.58
C GLU A 15 6.48 5.05 -11.07
N ILE A 16 6.43 6.24 -10.48
CA ILE A 16 6.07 6.40 -9.08
C ILE A 16 4.56 6.27 -8.96
N LEU A 17 4.10 5.17 -8.38
CA LEU A 17 2.67 4.95 -8.10
C LEU A 17 2.23 5.67 -6.83
N ILE A 18 3.09 5.65 -5.80
CA ILE A 18 2.79 6.25 -4.49
C ILE A 18 4.03 6.99 -4.01
N GLY A 19 3.96 8.32 -3.98
CA GLY A 19 5.10 9.18 -3.68
C GLY A 19 5.46 9.26 -2.19
N SER A 20 4.48 9.45 -1.32
CA SER A 20 4.70 9.73 0.11
C SER A 20 4.04 8.66 0.98
N ILE A 21 4.83 7.66 1.36
CA ILE A 21 4.38 6.53 2.20
C ILE A 21 5.55 5.97 3.01
N ALA A 22 5.30 5.74 4.30
CA ALA A 22 6.20 4.98 5.18
C ALA A 22 5.85 3.49 5.10
N CYS A 23 6.10 2.92 3.91
CA CYS A 23 5.73 1.55 3.57
C CYS A 23 6.69 0.55 4.21
N TRP A 24 6.15 -0.34 5.04
CA TRP A 24 6.87 -1.53 5.53
C TRP A 24 6.44 -2.83 4.84
N GLY A 25 5.24 -2.87 4.27
CA GLY A 25 4.73 -4.03 3.55
C GLY A 25 3.77 -3.65 2.44
N LEU A 26 3.79 -4.49 1.40
CA LEU A 26 2.90 -4.39 0.25
C LEU A 26 2.41 -5.78 -0.16
N ALA A 27 1.17 -5.87 -0.58
CA ALA A 27 0.55 -7.07 -1.12
C ALA A 27 -0.30 -6.73 -2.35
N MET A 28 -0.58 -7.71 -3.19
CA MET A 28 -1.40 -7.52 -4.39
C MET A 28 -2.39 -8.66 -4.53
N ASP A 29 -3.65 -8.32 -4.82
CA ASP A 29 -4.70 -9.33 -5.08
C ASP A 29 -4.74 -9.76 -6.55
N GLU A 30 -5.62 -10.72 -6.87
CA GLU A 30 -5.79 -11.26 -8.23
C GLU A 30 -6.31 -10.22 -9.24
N GLN A 31 -6.97 -9.17 -8.75
CA GLN A 31 -7.47 -8.05 -9.55
C GLN A 31 -6.42 -6.95 -9.74
N ARG A 32 -5.19 -7.19 -9.27
CA ARG A 32 -4.04 -6.25 -9.32
C ARG A 32 -4.25 -4.98 -8.51
N ASN A 33 -5.09 -5.03 -7.47
CA ASN A 33 -5.13 -3.94 -6.49
C ASN A 33 -3.92 -4.07 -5.57
N LEU A 34 -3.22 -2.96 -5.35
CA LEU A 34 -2.06 -2.91 -4.48
C LEU A 34 -2.49 -2.47 -3.08
N TYR A 35 -2.18 -3.25 -2.06
CA TYR A 35 -2.40 -2.92 -0.66
C TYR A 35 -1.09 -2.50 -0.05
N VAL A 36 -1.08 -1.37 0.65
CA VAL A 36 0.12 -0.82 1.28
C VAL A 36 -0.18 -0.38 2.70
N GLY A 37 0.64 -0.83 3.64
CA GLY A 37 0.61 -0.41 5.03
C GLY A 37 1.52 0.79 5.22
N ASP A 38 1.00 1.86 5.82
CA ASP A 38 1.78 3.01 6.27
C ASP A 38 1.87 2.97 7.80
N SER A 39 3.06 2.68 8.32
CA SER A 39 3.25 2.52 9.77
C SER A 39 3.30 3.85 10.51
N VAL A 40 3.53 4.98 9.81
CA VAL A 40 3.52 6.30 10.44
C VAL A 40 2.09 6.80 10.58
N LYS A 41 1.28 6.57 9.56
CA LYS A 41 -0.14 6.94 9.54
C LYS A 41 -1.06 5.91 10.18
N GLN A 42 -0.53 4.72 10.51
CA GLN A 42 -1.29 3.63 11.12
C GLN A 42 -2.51 3.24 10.27
N GLU A 43 -2.28 3.09 8.96
CA GLU A 43 -3.34 2.79 8.00
C GLU A 43 -2.90 1.74 6.98
N VAL A 44 -3.89 1.05 6.41
CA VAL A 44 -3.72 0.24 5.20
C VAL A 44 -4.61 0.81 4.12
N ARG A 45 -4.03 1.09 2.95
CA ARG A 45 -4.74 1.58 1.78
C ARG A 45 -4.65 0.61 0.62
N ARG A 46 -5.74 0.51 -0.14
CA ARG A 46 -5.82 -0.20 -1.42
C ARG A 46 -5.75 0.79 -2.57
N TYR A 47 -4.90 0.55 -3.54
CA TYR A 47 -4.73 1.34 -4.76
C TYR A 47 -5.12 0.50 -5.97
N ARG A 48 -6.13 0.96 -6.70
CA ARG A 48 -6.45 0.45 -8.04
C ARG A 48 -5.51 1.05 -9.08
N PHE A 49 -5.44 0.43 -10.25
CA PHE A 49 -4.69 1.00 -11.37
C PHE A 49 -5.22 2.41 -11.71
N GLY A 50 -4.33 3.40 -11.72
CA GLY A 50 -4.66 4.82 -11.98
C GLY A 50 -5.18 5.60 -10.78
N GLU A 51 -5.30 4.99 -9.59
CA GLU A 51 -5.77 5.66 -8.39
C GLU A 51 -4.58 6.29 -7.62
N ASN A 52 -4.66 7.59 -7.34
CA ASN A 52 -3.54 8.32 -6.70
C ASN A 52 -3.60 8.34 -5.16
N ASN A 53 -4.81 8.34 -4.59
CA ASN A 53 -5.00 8.52 -3.14
C ASN A 53 -5.21 7.21 -2.39
N GLY A 54 -5.64 6.16 -3.10
CA GLY A 54 -6.00 4.88 -2.51
C GLY A 54 -7.23 4.96 -1.60
N THR A 55 -7.93 3.84 -1.48
CA THR A 55 -9.05 3.65 -0.56
C THR A 55 -8.52 3.19 0.80
N LEU A 56 -8.89 3.86 1.90
CA LEU A 56 -8.61 3.35 3.26
C LEU A 56 -9.40 2.06 3.51
N VAL A 57 -8.73 0.98 3.88
CA VAL A 57 -9.37 -0.33 4.12
C VAL A 57 -9.24 -0.80 5.57
N ALA A 58 -8.25 -0.31 6.31
CA ALA A 58 -8.09 -0.56 7.75
C ALA A 58 -7.29 0.55 8.42
N GLY A 59 -7.52 0.77 9.72
CA GLY A 59 -6.80 1.78 10.51
C GLY A 59 -7.24 3.21 10.23
N GLY A 60 -6.28 4.14 10.28
CA GLY A 60 -6.51 5.58 10.07
C GLY A 60 -6.98 6.34 11.30
N ASN A 61 -7.06 5.68 12.47
CA ASN A 61 -7.51 6.27 13.74
C ASN A 61 -6.37 6.37 14.77
N GLY A 62 -5.13 6.47 14.29
CA GLY A 62 -3.93 6.52 15.11
C GLY A 62 -3.48 5.16 15.65
N GLN A 63 -2.41 5.20 16.44
CA GLN A 63 -1.81 4.00 17.03
C GLN A 63 -2.62 3.53 18.23
N GLY A 64 -2.97 2.25 18.29
CA GLY A 64 -3.67 1.69 19.46
C GLY A 64 -4.20 0.27 19.26
N ASP A 65 -4.95 -0.20 20.25
CA ASP A 65 -5.58 -1.53 20.35
C ASP A 65 -7.11 -1.48 20.16
N GLY A 66 -7.68 -0.31 19.85
CA GLY A 66 -9.08 -0.16 19.49
C GLY A 66 -9.43 -0.88 18.17
N LEU A 67 -10.72 -1.21 17.98
CA LEU A 67 -11.21 -2.00 16.84
C LEU A 67 -10.90 -1.41 15.46
N ASN A 68 -10.66 -0.11 15.37
CA ASN A 68 -10.36 0.62 14.14
C ASN A 68 -8.96 1.28 14.16
N GLN A 69 -8.10 0.89 15.09
CA GLN A 69 -6.71 1.35 15.21
C GLN A 69 -5.74 0.26 14.77
N LEU A 70 -4.55 0.67 14.33
CA LEU A 70 -3.45 -0.24 14.02
C LEU A 70 -2.23 0.15 14.86
N ASN A 71 -1.32 -0.78 15.09
CA ASN A 71 -0.08 -0.51 15.81
C ASN A 71 1.13 -1.05 15.06
N GLY A 72 1.64 -0.24 14.14
CA GLY A 72 2.78 -0.58 13.29
C GLY A 72 2.47 -1.67 12.27
N PRO A 73 1.53 -1.47 11.32
CA PRO A 73 1.29 -2.43 10.25
C PRO A 73 2.56 -2.62 9.41
N THR A 74 3.12 -3.84 9.42
CA THR A 74 4.37 -4.18 8.73
C THR A 74 4.17 -5.21 7.63
N PHE A 75 3.62 -6.38 7.94
CA PHE A 75 3.36 -7.44 6.97
C PHE A 75 1.91 -7.40 6.50
N LEU A 76 1.71 -7.60 5.20
CA LEU A 76 0.40 -7.71 4.57
C LEU A 76 0.32 -8.99 3.76
N PHE A 77 -0.79 -9.69 3.91
CA PHE A 77 -1.19 -10.80 3.06
C PHE A 77 -2.64 -10.59 2.65
N VAL A 78 -2.96 -10.86 1.39
CA VAL A 78 -4.32 -10.83 0.88
C VAL A 78 -4.64 -12.25 0.47
N ASP A 79 -5.64 -12.85 1.14
CA ASP A 79 -6.13 -14.17 0.79
C ASP A 79 -6.94 -14.12 -0.51
N ARG A 80 -7.13 -15.29 -1.13
CA ARG A 80 -7.91 -15.45 -2.36
C ARG A 80 -9.41 -15.45 -2.12
#